data_AF-A0A931IHD8-F1
#
_entry.id   AF-A0A931IHD8-F1
#
_cell.length_a   1.000
_cell.length_b   1.000
_cell.length_c   1.000
_cell.angle_alpha   90.00
_cell.angle_beta   90.00
_cell.angle_gamma   90.00
#
_symmetry.space_group_name_H-M   'P 1'
#
loop_
_entity.id
_entity.type
_entity.pdbx_description
1 polymer ?
#
loop_
_entity_poly.entity_id
_entity_poly.type
_entity_poly.pdbx_seq_one_letter_code
_entity_poly.pdbx_strand_id
1 'polypeptide(L)'
;MGYGFGRADVEFLGDARGRAALDEASGLELTPATHLRDLERARRSYGEFAPAVIETVRLRRRAAGKLLDARNWLFTDDALQQATPTLVARHRARRLAGRAVHDVTCSIGAELAELARVCPSVLGSDLDRVRLAMAAHNLADESVLLAAADALRPVSVGTTVIADPARRADGRRTADPARLLPPLPDLLDVYAGRDLAVKCAPGLDFDRLDWAGEIEVVSLDGAVREACLWSPGLAGTGVTRRASVLSTSGPAVELTDADPDEIPERPPGPWIVDPDGAVVRAGLVRHYAAAHGLWQLDPRIAYLTGDRVPDGMRGFAVLDRMDLREKSLRRELARRDCGALEILVRGVDLDPDALRKRLKPRGTRPYTLVITRIGRAATVFLCTAVAASETAARA
;
A
#
# COMPACT_ATOMS: atom_id res chain seq x y z
N MET A 1 -20.58 -2.91 -11.70
CA MET A 1 -20.94 -2.73 -10.27
C MET A 1 -20.94 -4.11 -9.64
N GLY A 2 -20.37 -4.24 -8.44
CA GLY A 2 -20.36 -5.52 -7.71
C GLY A 2 -21.75 -5.93 -7.28
N TYR A 3 -21.89 -7.18 -6.82
CA TYR A 3 -23.14 -7.64 -6.21
C TYR A 3 -23.41 -6.88 -4.89
N GLY A 4 -24.63 -6.40 -4.72
CA GLY A 4 -25.06 -5.70 -3.50
C GLY A 4 -25.54 -6.69 -2.45
N PHE A 5 -24.70 -7.00 -1.48
CA PHE A 5 -25.05 -7.89 -0.37
C PHE A 5 -26.07 -7.24 0.56
N GLY A 6 -27.10 -8.01 0.93
CA GLY A 6 -28.02 -7.69 2.01
C GLY A 6 -27.68 -8.44 3.30
N ARG A 7 -28.43 -8.14 4.37
CA ARG A 7 -28.30 -8.86 5.65
C ARG A 7 -28.64 -10.34 5.55
N ALA A 8 -29.69 -10.68 4.79
CA ALA A 8 -30.09 -12.07 4.57
C ALA A 8 -28.96 -12.88 3.89
N ASP A 9 -28.21 -12.26 2.97
CA ASP A 9 -27.05 -12.91 2.36
C ASP A 9 -25.98 -13.22 3.39
N VAL A 10 -25.62 -12.25 4.24
CA VAL A 10 -24.60 -12.44 5.28
C VAL A 10 -25.02 -13.50 6.29
N GLU A 11 -26.30 -13.49 6.71
CA GLU A 11 -26.86 -14.49 7.63
C GLU A 11 -26.82 -15.89 7.01
N PHE A 12 -27.22 -16.04 5.74
CA PHE A 12 -27.10 -17.31 5.02
C PHE A 12 -25.64 -17.76 4.91
N LEU A 13 -24.74 -16.91 4.41
CA LEU A 13 -23.33 -17.23 4.20
C LEU A 13 -22.58 -17.56 5.51
N GLY A 14 -23.06 -17.04 6.64
CA GLY A 14 -22.53 -17.31 7.97
C GLY A 14 -23.05 -18.60 8.62
N ASP A 15 -24.22 -19.11 8.19
CA ASP A 15 -24.82 -20.34 8.72
C ASP A 15 -24.14 -21.62 8.18
N ALA A 16 -24.50 -22.79 8.73
CA ALA A 16 -23.90 -24.06 8.33
C ALA A 16 -24.16 -24.43 6.86
N ARG A 17 -25.32 -24.06 6.30
CA ARG A 17 -25.68 -24.34 4.90
C ARG A 17 -24.93 -23.42 3.95
N GLY A 18 -24.83 -22.13 4.26
CA GLY A 18 -24.06 -21.19 3.46
C GLY A 18 -22.56 -21.49 3.48
N ARG A 19 -22.00 -21.89 4.62
CA ARG A 19 -20.60 -22.37 4.70
C ARG A 19 -20.37 -23.59 3.82
N ALA A 20 -21.24 -24.60 3.89
CA ALA A 20 -21.16 -25.77 3.02
C ALA A 20 -21.30 -25.40 1.53
N ALA A 21 -22.20 -24.47 1.20
CA ALA A 21 -22.35 -23.95 -0.16
C ALA A 21 -21.09 -23.23 -0.65
N LEU A 22 -20.44 -22.44 0.21
CA LEU A 22 -19.19 -21.75 -0.11
C LEU A 22 -18.04 -22.74 -0.32
N ASP A 23 -17.96 -23.79 0.50
CA ASP A 23 -16.95 -24.83 0.37
C ASP A 23 -17.11 -25.60 -0.95
N GLU A 24 -18.34 -26.00 -1.30
CA GLU A 24 -18.62 -26.65 -2.59
C GLU A 24 -18.34 -25.70 -3.77
N ALA A 25 -18.85 -24.47 -3.71
CA ALA A 25 -18.70 -23.48 -4.77
C ALA A 25 -17.25 -23.02 -4.95
N SER A 26 -16.40 -23.15 -3.93
CA SER A 26 -14.97 -22.84 -4.02
C SER A 26 -14.24 -23.69 -5.07
N GLY A 27 -14.77 -24.87 -5.40
CA GLY A 27 -14.27 -25.77 -6.44
C GLY A 27 -14.69 -25.40 -7.87
N LEU A 28 -15.60 -24.43 -8.06
CA LEU A 28 -16.01 -23.99 -9.40
C LEU A 28 -14.90 -23.17 -10.06
N GLU A 29 -14.57 -23.42 -11.32
CA GLU A 29 -13.50 -22.68 -12.00
C GLU A 29 -13.83 -21.18 -12.13
N LEU A 30 -15.08 -20.85 -12.47
CA LEU A 30 -15.56 -19.48 -12.72
C LEU A 30 -14.73 -18.72 -13.78
N THR A 31 -14.19 -19.45 -14.77
CA THR A 31 -13.45 -18.89 -15.90
C THR A 31 -14.41 -18.45 -17.01
N PRO A 32 -13.98 -17.65 -18.00
CA PRO A 32 -14.80 -17.36 -19.17
C PRO A 32 -15.34 -18.62 -19.86
N ALA A 33 -14.59 -19.73 -19.85
CA ALA A 33 -14.97 -20.98 -20.48
C ALA A 33 -16.07 -21.76 -19.72
N THR A 34 -16.08 -21.68 -18.38
CA THR A 34 -17.03 -22.43 -17.53
C THR A 34 -18.17 -21.58 -16.97
N HIS A 35 -18.15 -20.26 -17.20
CA HIS A 35 -18.98 -19.28 -16.53
C HIS A 35 -20.47 -19.63 -16.51
N LEU A 36 -21.08 -19.89 -17.68
CA LEU A 36 -22.51 -20.17 -17.78
C LEU A 36 -22.90 -21.45 -17.02
N ARG A 37 -22.13 -22.53 -17.23
CA ARG A 37 -22.34 -23.83 -16.58
C ARG A 37 -22.22 -23.72 -15.06
N ASP A 38 -21.21 -23.01 -14.58
CA ASP A 38 -20.96 -22.84 -13.15
C ASP A 38 -22.06 -21.99 -12.49
N LEU A 39 -22.54 -20.94 -13.16
CA LEU A 39 -23.68 -20.14 -12.69
C LEU A 39 -24.99 -20.93 -12.68
N GLU A 40 -25.27 -21.74 -13.70
CA GLU A 40 -26.45 -22.60 -13.74
C GLU A 40 -26.42 -23.67 -12.64
N ARG A 41 -25.24 -24.25 -12.37
CA ARG A 41 -25.05 -25.16 -11.23
C ARG A 41 -25.35 -24.44 -9.92
N ALA A 42 -24.75 -23.27 -9.70
CA ALA A 42 -24.97 -22.51 -8.47
C ALA A 42 -26.44 -22.11 -8.27
N ARG A 43 -27.14 -21.68 -9.34
CA ARG A 43 -28.58 -21.35 -9.27
C ARG A 43 -29.43 -22.56 -8.88
N ARG A 44 -29.12 -23.75 -9.40
CA ARG A 44 -29.84 -24.98 -9.03
C ARG A 44 -29.57 -25.39 -7.57
N SER A 45 -28.34 -25.26 -7.11
CA SER A 45 -27.96 -25.70 -5.75
C SER A 45 -28.35 -24.71 -4.66
N TYR A 46 -28.29 -23.40 -4.94
CA TYR A 46 -28.36 -22.35 -3.91
C TYR A 46 -29.51 -21.35 -4.10
N GLY A 47 -30.32 -21.51 -5.16
CA GLY A 47 -31.51 -20.70 -5.41
C GLY A 47 -31.21 -19.20 -5.45
N GLU A 48 -31.95 -18.43 -4.65
CA GLU A 48 -31.81 -16.97 -4.56
C GLU A 48 -30.44 -16.50 -4.05
N PHE A 49 -29.74 -17.32 -3.25
CA PHE A 49 -28.43 -16.99 -2.70
C PHE A 49 -27.27 -17.28 -3.65
N ALA A 50 -27.53 -17.89 -4.82
CA ALA A 50 -26.48 -18.23 -5.79
C ALA A 50 -25.58 -17.03 -6.18
N PRO A 51 -26.12 -15.81 -6.43
CA PRO A 51 -25.28 -14.64 -6.70
C PRO A 51 -24.34 -14.29 -5.54
N ALA A 52 -24.84 -14.32 -4.30
CA ALA A 52 -24.06 -14.01 -3.10
C ALA A 52 -22.91 -15.02 -2.88
N VAL A 53 -23.20 -16.32 -3.06
CA VAL A 53 -22.19 -17.40 -2.98
C VAL A 53 -21.09 -17.20 -4.02
N ILE A 54 -21.48 -16.99 -5.29
CA ILE A 54 -20.53 -16.82 -6.40
C ILE A 54 -19.66 -15.58 -6.21
N GLU A 55 -20.25 -14.45 -5.80
CA GLU A 55 -19.48 -13.25 -5.54
C GLU A 55 -18.52 -13.44 -4.36
N THR A 56 -18.96 -14.09 -3.29
CA THR A 56 -18.11 -14.39 -2.13
C THR A 56 -16.90 -15.24 -2.53
N VAL A 57 -17.10 -16.30 -3.35
CA VAL A 57 -15.99 -17.12 -3.85
C VAL A 57 -14.98 -16.27 -4.65
N ARG A 58 -15.46 -15.37 -5.53
CA ARG A 58 -14.59 -14.47 -6.29
C ARG A 58 -13.82 -13.50 -5.40
N LEU A 59 -14.49 -12.94 -4.39
CA LEU A 59 -13.88 -12.02 -3.43
C LEU A 59 -12.80 -12.72 -2.61
N ARG A 60 -13.08 -13.92 -2.08
CA ARG A 60 -12.11 -14.73 -1.34
C ARG A 60 -10.86 -15.03 -2.16
N ARG A 61 -11.01 -15.36 -3.45
CA ARG A 61 -9.88 -15.57 -4.38
C ARG A 61 -9.04 -14.31 -4.56
N ARG A 62 -9.68 -13.15 -4.76
CA ARG A 62 -8.98 -11.85 -4.88
C ARG A 62 -8.29 -11.44 -3.58
N ALA A 63 -8.81 -11.87 -2.43
CA ALA A 63 -8.29 -11.52 -1.12
C ALA A 63 -7.11 -12.38 -0.64
N ALA A 64 -6.84 -13.53 -1.26
CA ALA A 64 -5.90 -14.56 -0.77
C ALA A 64 -4.46 -14.05 -0.51
N GLY A 65 -3.95 -13.13 -1.33
CA GLY A 65 -2.62 -12.54 -1.12
C GLY A 65 -2.60 -11.29 -0.23
N LYS A 66 -3.78 -10.81 0.18
CA LYS A 66 -3.96 -9.53 0.89
C LYS A 66 -4.31 -9.73 2.36
N LEU A 67 -5.19 -10.68 2.65
CA LEU A 67 -5.71 -10.96 3.98
C LEU A 67 -5.41 -12.40 4.41
N LEU A 68 -4.89 -12.57 5.62
CA LEU A 68 -4.68 -13.88 6.23
C LEU A 68 -6.03 -14.59 6.41
N ASP A 69 -6.08 -15.87 6.06
CA ASP A 69 -7.30 -16.70 6.11
C ASP A 69 -8.51 -16.13 5.38
N ALA A 70 -8.27 -15.32 4.33
CA ALA A 70 -9.32 -14.71 3.51
C ALA A 70 -10.38 -15.70 2.99
N ARG A 71 -10.04 -16.99 2.87
CA ARG A 71 -10.96 -18.07 2.50
C ARG A 71 -12.17 -18.22 3.43
N ASN A 72 -12.11 -17.71 4.65
CA ASN A 72 -13.19 -17.80 5.65
C ASN A 72 -13.97 -16.49 5.80
N TRP A 73 -13.47 -15.41 5.21
CA TRP A 73 -14.03 -14.07 5.39
C TRP A 73 -15.21 -13.81 4.43
N LEU A 74 -16.04 -12.85 4.80
CA LEU A 74 -17.07 -12.23 3.99
C LEU A 74 -16.68 -10.78 3.71
N PHE A 75 -16.93 -10.33 2.49
CA PHE A 75 -16.60 -8.99 2.03
C PHE A 75 -17.69 -8.49 1.08
N THR A 76 -17.84 -7.18 0.98
CA THR A 76 -18.33 -6.55 -0.26
C THR A 76 -17.14 -6.26 -1.18
N ASP A 77 -17.39 -6.06 -2.48
CA ASP A 77 -16.33 -5.67 -3.43
C ASP A 77 -15.61 -4.38 -3.00
N ASP A 78 -16.38 -3.36 -2.61
CA ASP A 78 -15.83 -2.08 -2.15
C ASP A 78 -15.01 -2.24 -0.87
N ALA A 79 -15.51 -3.01 0.11
CA ALA A 79 -14.78 -3.26 1.35
C ALA A 79 -13.48 -4.02 1.08
N LEU A 80 -13.46 -5.02 0.19
CA LEU A 80 -12.22 -5.73 -0.15
C LEU A 80 -11.22 -4.81 -0.86
N GLN A 81 -11.67 -3.94 -1.77
CA GLN A 81 -10.79 -2.99 -2.46
C GLN A 81 -10.11 -2.06 -1.46
N GLN A 82 -10.83 -1.62 -0.42
CA GLN A 82 -10.33 -0.70 0.62
C GLN A 82 -9.66 -1.39 1.80
N ALA A 83 -9.88 -2.69 2.01
CA ALA A 83 -9.33 -3.42 3.15
C ALA A 83 -7.81 -3.23 3.26
N THR A 84 -7.29 -3.23 4.47
CA THR A 84 -5.85 -3.08 4.70
C THR A 84 -5.17 -4.44 4.64
N PRO A 85 -4.05 -4.60 3.91
CA PRO A 85 -3.32 -5.86 3.92
C PRO A 85 -2.93 -6.27 5.33
N THR A 86 -2.98 -7.57 5.65
CA THR A 86 -2.76 -8.06 7.02
C THR A 86 -1.44 -7.61 7.62
N LEU A 87 -0.34 -7.61 6.86
CA LEU A 87 0.97 -7.18 7.39
C LEU A 87 1.00 -5.69 7.76
N VAL A 88 0.24 -4.86 7.04
CA VAL A 88 0.13 -3.42 7.30
C VAL A 88 -0.72 -3.18 8.55
N ALA A 89 -1.89 -3.83 8.65
CA ALA A 89 -2.74 -3.76 9.85
C ALA A 89 -2.03 -4.30 11.09
N ARG A 90 -1.26 -5.39 10.94
CA ARG A 90 -0.45 -5.97 12.02
C ARG A 90 0.65 -5.03 12.48
N HIS A 91 1.32 -4.34 11.56
CA HIS A 91 2.33 -3.34 11.89
C HIS A 91 1.73 -2.24 12.76
N ARG A 92 0.56 -1.70 12.37
CA ARG A 92 -0.19 -0.73 13.18
C ARG A 92 -0.57 -1.29 14.55
N ALA A 93 -1.13 -2.49 14.59
CA ALA A 93 -1.58 -3.13 15.82
C ALA A 93 -0.44 -3.29 16.83
N ARG A 94 0.77 -3.64 16.39
CA ARG A 94 1.96 -3.73 17.27
C ARG A 94 2.28 -2.40 17.96
N ARG A 95 2.17 -1.28 17.25
CA ARG A 95 2.39 0.06 17.83
C ARG A 95 1.33 0.42 18.88
N LEU A 96 0.15 -0.18 18.77
CA LEU A 96 -0.98 0.02 19.69
C LEU A 96 -1.12 -1.07 20.76
N ALA A 97 -0.18 -2.02 20.82
CA ALA A 97 -0.24 -3.14 21.75
C ALA A 97 -0.40 -2.67 23.21
N GLY A 98 -1.26 -3.36 23.96
CA GLY A 98 -1.56 -3.03 25.35
C GLY A 98 -2.56 -1.88 25.56
N ARG A 99 -3.05 -1.21 24.50
CA ARG A 99 -4.03 -0.11 24.59
C ARG A 99 -5.46 -0.61 24.35
N ALA A 100 -6.44 0.03 24.98
CA ALA A 100 -7.83 -0.12 24.56
C ALA A 100 -8.07 0.70 23.29
N VAL A 101 -8.59 0.08 22.23
CA VAL A 101 -8.66 0.68 20.89
C VAL A 101 -10.09 0.68 20.36
N HIS A 102 -10.48 1.77 19.70
CA HIS A 102 -11.70 1.87 18.91
C HIS A 102 -11.38 2.25 17.46
N ASP A 103 -11.61 1.32 16.51
CA ASP A 103 -11.66 1.65 15.08
C ASP A 103 -13.07 2.17 14.74
N VAL A 104 -13.18 3.48 14.53
CA VAL A 104 -14.48 4.16 14.35
C VAL A 104 -15.04 4.01 12.93
N THR A 105 -14.31 3.30 12.06
CA THR A 105 -14.63 3.06 10.65
C THR A 105 -14.29 1.62 10.27
N CYS A 106 -14.65 0.67 11.13
CA CYS A 106 -14.07 -0.66 11.13
C CYS A 106 -14.42 -1.53 9.91
N SER A 107 -15.46 -1.16 9.17
CA SER A 107 -15.90 -1.87 7.96
C SER A 107 -16.06 -3.37 8.26
N ILE A 108 -15.46 -4.23 7.43
CA ILE A 108 -15.50 -5.69 7.52
C ILE A 108 -14.54 -6.29 8.57
N GLY A 109 -13.88 -5.46 9.39
CA GLY A 109 -13.06 -5.89 10.53
C GLY A 109 -11.60 -6.24 10.23
N ALA A 110 -11.04 -5.77 9.09
CA ALA A 110 -9.65 -6.08 8.70
C ALA A 110 -8.61 -5.60 9.73
N GLU A 111 -8.76 -4.37 10.24
CA GLU A 111 -7.88 -3.81 11.27
C GLU A 111 -8.13 -4.48 12.63
N LEU A 112 -9.40 -4.66 12.99
CA LEU A 112 -9.85 -5.27 14.24
C LEU A 112 -9.23 -6.66 14.47
N ALA A 113 -9.15 -7.48 13.41
CA ALA A 113 -8.60 -8.83 13.48
C ALA A 113 -7.12 -8.88 13.94
N GLU A 114 -6.35 -7.83 13.64
CA GLU A 114 -4.96 -7.74 14.09
C GLU A 114 -4.83 -7.01 15.43
N LEU A 115 -5.71 -6.04 15.71
CA LEU A 115 -5.78 -5.36 17.01
C LEU A 115 -6.15 -6.33 18.14
N ALA A 116 -7.14 -7.19 17.93
CA ALA A 116 -7.63 -8.15 18.92
C ALA A 116 -6.54 -9.12 19.41
N ARG A 117 -5.46 -9.29 18.63
CA ARG A 117 -4.32 -10.16 19.00
C ARG A 117 -3.42 -9.54 20.07
N VAL A 118 -3.41 -8.22 20.20
CA VAL A 118 -2.38 -7.48 20.97
C VAL A 118 -2.96 -6.39 21.88
N CYS A 119 -4.24 -6.07 21.74
CA CYS A 119 -4.93 -5.05 22.52
C CYS A 119 -5.87 -5.71 23.55
N PRO A 120 -5.90 -5.26 24.82
CA PRO A 120 -6.76 -5.84 25.85
C PRO A 120 -8.27 -5.59 25.64
N SER A 121 -8.64 -4.58 24.85
CA SER A 121 -10.04 -4.26 24.54
C SER A 121 -10.11 -3.60 23.17
N VAL A 122 -10.98 -4.11 22.32
CA VAL A 122 -11.15 -3.66 20.95
C VAL A 122 -12.63 -3.44 20.65
N LEU A 123 -12.94 -2.23 20.17
CA LEU A 123 -14.25 -1.84 19.66
C LEU A 123 -14.13 -1.48 18.18
N GLY A 124 -15.10 -1.89 17.39
CA GLY A 124 -15.28 -1.42 16.02
C GLY A 124 -16.63 -0.75 15.83
N SER A 125 -16.67 0.35 15.08
CA SER A 125 -17.95 0.90 14.61
C SER A 125 -17.96 1.21 13.13
N ASP A 126 -19.14 1.11 12.52
CA ASP A 126 -19.41 1.53 11.15
C ASP A 126 -20.89 1.94 11.01
N LEU A 127 -21.22 2.72 9.98
CA LEU A 127 -22.60 3.05 9.62
C LEU A 127 -23.26 1.93 8.80
N ASP A 128 -22.47 1.20 8.02
CA ASP A 128 -22.93 0.12 7.15
C ASP A 128 -23.16 -1.16 7.96
N ARG A 129 -24.45 -1.45 8.19
CA ARG A 129 -24.89 -2.63 8.93
C ARG A 129 -24.56 -3.96 8.24
N VAL A 130 -24.40 -3.97 6.91
CA VAL A 130 -23.99 -5.18 6.18
C VAL A 130 -22.50 -5.44 6.44
N ARG A 131 -21.66 -4.41 6.40
CA ARG A 131 -20.23 -4.53 6.75
C ARG A 131 -20.03 -4.94 8.20
N LEU A 132 -20.82 -4.40 9.15
CA LEU A 132 -20.78 -4.84 10.55
C LEU A 132 -21.19 -6.31 10.71
N ALA A 133 -22.21 -6.78 9.99
CA ALA A 133 -22.58 -8.19 10.02
C ALA A 133 -21.45 -9.08 9.45
N MET A 134 -20.77 -8.62 8.40
CA MET A 134 -19.57 -9.29 7.87
C MET A 134 -18.41 -9.26 8.87
N ALA A 135 -18.17 -8.14 9.56
CA ALA A 135 -17.15 -8.04 10.60
C ALA A 135 -17.43 -9.01 11.75
N ALA A 136 -18.67 -9.10 12.21
CA ALA A 136 -19.08 -10.06 13.24
C ALA A 136 -18.77 -11.50 12.82
N HIS A 137 -19.08 -11.86 11.57
CA HIS A 137 -18.72 -13.17 11.02
C HIS A 137 -17.21 -13.38 10.92
N ASN A 138 -16.48 -12.38 10.42
CA ASN A 138 -15.04 -12.47 10.14
C ASN A 138 -14.20 -12.58 11.41
N LEU A 139 -14.61 -11.87 12.46
CA LEU A 139 -13.87 -11.82 13.70
C LEU A 139 -14.10 -13.06 14.55
N ALA A 140 -15.30 -13.66 14.50
CA ALA A 140 -15.70 -14.92 15.16
C ALA A 140 -15.30 -15.10 16.65
N ASP A 141 -14.72 -14.06 17.24
CA ASP A 141 -14.15 -13.97 18.58
C ASP A 141 -15.04 -13.03 19.39
N GLU A 142 -15.52 -13.51 20.54
CA GLU A 142 -16.41 -12.76 21.42
C GLU A 142 -15.73 -11.56 22.10
N SER A 143 -14.40 -11.40 21.95
CA SER A 143 -13.63 -10.32 22.58
C SER A 143 -13.73 -8.96 21.88
N VAL A 144 -14.20 -8.90 20.63
CA VAL A 144 -14.34 -7.63 19.89
C VAL A 144 -15.79 -7.14 19.95
N LEU A 145 -15.99 -5.94 20.51
CA LEU A 145 -17.29 -5.29 20.51
C LEU A 145 -17.52 -4.59 19.15
N LEU A 146 -18.74 -4.66 18.63
CA LEU A 146 -19.13 -4.00 17.37
C LEU A 146 -20.35 -3.12 17.58
N ALA A 147 -20.34 -1.91 17.02
CA ALA A 147 -21.42 -0.94 17.15
C ALA A 147 -21.80 -0.30 15.81
N ALA A 148 -23.09 -0.09 15.58
CA ALA A 148 -23.55 0.78 14.51
C ALA A 148 -23.50 2.24 14.98
N ALA A 149 -22.47 2.97 14.58
CA ALA A 149 -22.25 4.35 15.01
C ALA A 149 -21.61 5.20 13.92
N ASP A 150 -21.90 6.50 13.96
CA ASP A 150 -21.25 7.51 13.14
C ASP A 150 -19.89 7.85 13.77
N ALA A 151 -18.81 7.76 12.99
CA ALA A 151 -17.47 8.12 13.41
C ALA A 151 -17.36 9.57 13.94
N LEU A 152 -18.23 10.49 13.49
CA LEU A 152 -18.27 11.88 13.97
C LEU A 152 -19.09 12.06 15.27
N ARG A 153 -19.62 10.98 15.84
CA ARG A 153 -20.38 10.97 17.10
C ARG A 153 -19.74 9.94 18.05
N PRO A 154 -18.70 10.31 18.82
CA PRO A 154 -17.98 9.37 19.66
C PRO A 154 -18.88 8.59 20.61
N VAL A 155 -18.84 7.24 20.53
CA VAL A 155 -19.62 6.32 21.40
C VAL A 155 -18.76 5.60 22.44
N SER A 156 -17.49 5.98 22.55
CA SER A 156 -16.53 5.39 23.49
C SER A 156 -15.63 6.45 24.10
N VAL A 157 -15.25 6.26 25.36
CA VAL A 157 -14.29 7.10 26.11
C VAL A 157 -13.05 6.30 26.50
N GLY A 158 -11.92 6.96 26.73
CA GLY A 158 -10.70 6.31 27.23
C GLY A 158 -9.99 5.36 26.26
N THR A 159 -10.42 5.27 25.00
CA THR A 159 -9.79 4.45 23.95
C THR A 159 -8.84 5.27 23.07
N THR A 160 -7.78 4.64 22.57
CA THR A 160 -7.07 5.13 21.39
C THR A 160 -7.96 4.92 20.16
N VAL A 161 -8.06 5.93 19.30
CA VAL A 161 -8.98 5.94 18.16
C VAL A 161 -8.20 5.65 16.87
N ILE A 162 -8.77 4.80 16.02
CA ILE A 162 -8.32 4.59 14.64
C ILE A 162 -9.44 5.03 13.71
N ALA A 163 -9.10 5.72 12.63
CA ALA A 163 -10.02 6.03 11.55
C ALA A 163 -9.38 5.75 10.17
N ASP A 164 -10.14 5.15 9.28
CA ASP A 164 -9.83 4.89 7.87
C ASP A 164 -10.93 5.47 6.98
N PRO A 165 -10.99 6.80 6.85
CA PRO A 165 -12.05 7.44 6.11
C PRO A 165 -12.00 7.03 4.63
N ALA A 166 -13.16 6.64 4.11
CA ALA A 166 -13.30 6.13 2.76
C ALA A 166 -12.94 7.19 1.72
N ARG A 167 -12.12 6.80 0.76
CA ARG A 167 -11.66 7.66 -0.36
C ARG A 167 -12.46 7.47 -1.63
N ARG A 168 -13.45 6.58 -1.59
CA ARG A 168 -14.38 6.30 -2.68
C ARG A 168 -15.80 6.52 -2.19
N ALA A 169 -16.51 7.39 -2.89
CA ALA A 169 -17.96 7.49 -2.85
C ALA A 169 -18.46 7.28 -4.29
N ASP A 170 -19.45 6.41 -4.47
CA ASP A 170 -20.08 6.12 -5.78
C ASP A 170 -19.07 5.77 -6.90
N GLY A 171 -18.03 5.01 -6.56
CA GLY A 171 -17.00 4.56 -7.51
C GLY A 171 -15.97 5.62 -7.91
N ARG A 172 -16.09 6.88 -7.46
CA ARG A 172 -15.13 7.95 -7.73
C ARG A 172 -14.09 8.06 -6.63
N ARG A 173 -12.80 8.09 -7.01
CA ARG A 173 -11.69 8.30 -6.09
C ARG A 173 -11.49 9.78 -5.84
N THR A 174 -11.37 10.19 -4.58
CA THR A 174 -10.96 11.54 -4.18
C THR A 174 -9.60 11.49 -3.48
N ALA A 175 -8.83 12.56 -3.65
CA ALA A 175 -7.60 12.83 -2.89
C ALA A 175 -7.75 14.03 -1.94
N ASP A 176 -8.89 14.73 -2.02
CA ASP A 176 -9.20 15.88 -1.17
C ASP A 176 -9.62 15.41 0.23
N PRO A 177 -8.88 15.77 1.29
CA PRO A 177 -9.19 15.40 2.68
C PRO A 177 -10.59 15.79 3.14
N ALA A 178 -11.11 16.93 2.65
CA ALA A 178 -12.44 17.42 3.02
C ALA A 178 -13.58 16.62 2.36
N ARG A 179 -13.26 15.77 1.39
CA ARG A 179 -14.22 14.93 0.65
C ARG A 179 -14.12 13.45 1.01
N LEU A 180 -13.28 13.11 1.99
CA LEU A 180 -13.26 11.76 2.55
C LEU A 180 -14.56 11.50 3.33
N LEU A 181 -14.85 10.23 3.61
CA LEU A 181 -16.03 9.83 4.37
C LEU A 181 -15.63 8.97 5.58
N PRO A 182 -15.65 9.53 6.80
CA PRO A 182 -15.93 10.95 7.13
C PRO A 182 -14.80 11.91 6.67
N PRO A 183 -15.07 13.23 6.56
CA PRO A 183 -14.05 14.21 6.22
C PRO A 183 -12.89 14.22 7.24
N LEU A 184 -11.66 14.37 6.76
CA LEU A 184 -10.49 14.40 7.64
C LEU A 184 -10.53 15.57 8.65
N PRO A 185 -10.84 16.82 8.26
CA PRO A 185 -10.89 17.93 9.22
C PRO A 185 -11.86 17.65 10.37
N ASP A 186 -13.07 17.17 10.05
CA ASP A 186 -14.10 16.85 11.04
C ASP A 186 -13.64 15.73 12.00
N LEU A 187 -12.93 14.71 11.50
CA LEU A 187 -12.33 13.69 12.36
C LEU A 187 -11.30 14.28 13.33
N LEU A 188 -10.43 15.17 12.84
CA LEU A 188 -9.40 15.79 13.68
C LEU A 188 -10.03 16.67 14.76
N ASP A 189 -11.10 17.41 14.43
CA ASP A 189 -11.84 18.25 15.36
C ASP A 189 -12.58 17.42 16.42
N VAL A 190 -13.32 16.38 15.99
CA VAL A 190 -14.11 15.52 16.90
C VAL A 190 -13.23 14.75 17.89
N TYR A 191 -12.06 14.32 17.46
CA TYR A 191 -11.13 13.52 18.28
C TYR A 191 -9.95 14.34 18.83
N ALA A 192 -10.02 15.67 18.78
CA ALA A 192 -9.01 16.56 19.33
C ALA A 192 -8.70 16.21 20.80
N GLY A 193 -7.41 16.13 21.13
CA GLY A 193 -6.94 15.78 22.47
C GLY A 193 -6.96 14.29 22.82
N ARG A 194 -7.41 13.41 21.92
CA ARG A 194 -7.29 11.95 22.08
C ARG A 194 -6.09 11.39 21.34
N ASP A 195 -5.62 10.23 21.78
CA ASP A 195 -4.71 9.42 20.97
C ASP A 195 -5.45 8.92 19.72
N LEU A 196 -4.97 9.32 18.55
CA LEU A 196 -5.65 9.15 17.27
C LEU A 196 -4.65 8.69 16.19
N ALA A 197 -5.05 7.68 15.42
CA ALA A 197 -4.37 7.22 14.22
C ALA A 197 -5.31 7.33 13.01
N VAL A 198 -4.99 8.17 12.02
CA VAL A 198 -5.85 8.34 10.82
C VAL A 198 -5.14 7.87 9.56
N LYS A 199 -5.76 6.95 8.84
CA LYS A 199 -5.23 6.40 7.58
C LYS A 199 -5.52 7.34 6.41
N CYS A 200 -4.46 7.74 5.75
CA CYS A 200 -4.43 8.75 4.71
C CYS A 200 -3.83 8.22 3.40
N ALA A 201 -4.13 8.92 2.31
CA ALA A 201 -3.54 8.59 1.02
C ALA A 201 -2.04 8.85 1.06
N PRO A 202 -1.19 7.94 0.56
CA PRO A 202 0.25 8.20 0.50
C PRO A 202 0.65 9.43 -0.32
N GLY A 203 -0.25 9.90 -1.19
CA GLY A 203 -0.05 11.10 -2.01
C GLY A 203 -0.66 12.36 -1.41
N LEU A 204 -1.10 12.33 -0.16
CA LEU A 204 -1.56 13.51 0.55
C LEU A 204 -0.39 14.50 0.72
N ASP A 205 -0.67 15.79 0.55
CA ASP A 205 0.30 16.85 0.76
C ASP A 205 0.45 17.11 2.27
N PHE A 206 1.34 16.36 2.90
CA PHE A 206 1.55 16.36 4.33
C PHE A 206 2.05 17.70 4.87
N ASP A 207 2.80 18.45 4.07
CA ASP A 207 3.37 19.74 4.47
C ASP A 207 2.28 20.83 4.58
N ARG A 208 1.09 20.58 4.02
CA ARG A 208 -0.08 21.47 4.12
C ARG A 208 -1.04 21.13 5.24
N LEU A 209 -0.86 19.99 5.93
CA LEU A 209 -1.78 19.54 6.99
C LEU A 209 -1.54 20.21 8.34
N ASP A 210 -0.38 20.82 8.56
CA ASP A 210 0.07 21.35 9.86
C ASP A 210 -0.13 20.33 11.02
N TRP A 211 0.20 19.07 10.74
CA TRP A 211 0.01 17.97 11.68
C TRP A 211 1.12 17.98 12.73
N ALA A 212 0.74 18.11 14.01
CA ALA A 212 1.68 18.17 15.14
C ALA A 212 2.28 16.81 15.54
N GLY A 213 1.73 15.71 15.02
CA GLY A 213 2.18 14.36 15.33
C GLY A 213 3.11 13.76 14.27
N GLU A 214 3.26 12.44 14.30
CA GLU A 214 4.09 11.72 13.35
C GLU A 214 3.29 11.35 12.09
N ILE A 215 3.96 11.42 10.93
CA ILE A 215 3.44 10.91 9.66
C ILE A 215 4.28 9.70 9.27
N GLU A 216 3.63 8.54 9.26
CA GLU A 216 4.24 7.30 8.83
C GLU A 216 3.76 6.92 7.44
N VAL A 217 4.68 6.60 6.52
CA VAL A 217 4.35 6.02 5.22
C VAL A 217 4.76 4.56 5.21
N VAL A 218 3.82 3.68 4.86
CA VAL A 218 4.04 2.22 4.86
C VAL A 218 4.01 1.69 3.43
N SER A 219 5.03 0.93 3.06
CA SER A 219 5.03 0.10 1.85
C SER A 219 5.01 -1.38 2.21
N LEU A 220 4.51 -2.18 1.26
CA LEU A 220 4.51 -3.63 1.35
C LEU A 220 4.91 -4.21 -0.01
N ASP A 221 6.02 -4.95 -0.02
CA ASP A 221 6.62 -5.56 -1.21
C ASP A 221 6.87 -4.54 -2.34
N GLY A 222 7.49 -3.41 -1.99
CA GLY A 222 7.84 -2.34 -2.93
C GLY A 222 6.69 -1.41 -3.35
N ALA A 223 5.47 -1.66 -2.87
CA ALA A 223 4.31 -0.84 -3.18
C ALA A 223 3.83 -0.07 -1.95
N VAL A 224 3.79 1.26 -2.05
CA VAL A 224 3.27 2.14 -0.99
C VAL A 224 1.77 1.89 -0.79
N ARG A 225 1.39 1.51 0.43
CA ARG A 225 0.01 1.09 0.75
C ARG A 225 -0.79 2.22 1.39
N GLU A 226 -0.18 2.93 2.32
CA GLU A 226 -0.87 3.95 3.11
C GLU A 226 0.12 4.97 3.68
N ALA A 227 -0.45 6.10 4.12
CA ALA A 227 0.16 6.92 5.16
C ALA A 227 -0.73 6.90 6.38
N CYS A 228 -0.17 7.07 7.57
CA CYS A 228 -0.91 7.21 8.80
C CYS A 228 -0.46 8.45 9.56
N LEU A 229 -1.43 9.26 9.97
CA LEU A 229 -1.25 10.38 10.89
C LEU A 229 -1.38 9.82 12.31
N TRP A 230 -0.28 9.82 13.05
CA TRP A 230 -0.22 9.42 14.45
C TRP A 230 -0.22 10.65 15.34
N SER A 231 -1.13 10.73 16.30
CA SER A 231 -1.15 11.84 17.26
C SER A 231 0.15 11.87 18.09
N PRO A 232 0.52 13.01 18.69
CA PRO A 232 1.76 13.13 19.47
C PRO A 232 1.93 12.05 20.56
N GLY A 233 0.85 11.64 21.24
CA GLY A 233 0.87 10.58 22.26
C GLY A 233 1.11 9.16 21.73
N LEU A 234 1.08 8.99 20.41
CA LEU A 234 1.40 7.75 19.70
C LEU A 234 2.72 7.84 18.92
N ALA A 235 3.30 9.04 18.80
CA ALA A 235 4.55 9.32 18.08
C ALA A 235 5.79 8.88 18.86
N GLY A 236 6.87 8.54 18.15
CA GLY A 236 8.19 8.43 18.78
C GLY A 236 8.67 9.81 19.26
N THR A 237 9.42 9.88 20.35
CA THR A 237 9.94 11.16 20.86
C THR A 237 10.83 11.83 19.80
N GLY A 238 10.44 13.04 19.37
CA GLY A 238 11.17 13.82 18.37
C GLY A 238 10.99 13.34 16.92
N VAL A 239 10.14 12.35 16.67
CA VAL A 239 9.89 11.79 15.34
C VAL A 239 8.66 12.45 14.72
N THR A 240 8.80 13.03 13.53
CA THR A 240 7.68 13.63 12.76
C THR A 240 7.46 12.93 11.42
N ARG A 241 8.43 12.16 10.93
CA ARG A 241 8.37 11.39 9.68
C ARG A 241 8.90 9.99 9.90
N ARG A 242 8.19 8.99 9.38
CA ARG A 242 8.60 7.59 9.37
C ARG A 242 8.34 6.94 8.02
N ALA A 243 9.26 6.11 7.57
CA ALA A 243 9.05 5.17 6.47
C ALA A 243 9.16 3.75 7.01
N SER A 244 8.14 2.93 6.76
CA SER A 244 8.09 1.53 7.17
C SER A 244 7.95 0.65 5.92
N VAL A 245 9.04 -0.04 5.58
CA VAL A 245 9.14 -0.91 4.41
C VAL A 245 8.91 -2.34 4.85
N LEU A 246 7.69 -2.84 4.64
CA LEU A 246 7.30 -4.19 5.01
C LEU A 246 7.54 -5.16 3.85
N SER A 247 7.85 -6.42 4.19
CA SER A 247 8.06 -7.49 3.23
C SER A 247 7.33 -8.76 3.66
N THR A 248 6.79 -9.50 2.67
CA THR A 248 6.26 -10.84 2.88
C THR A 248 7.35 -11.92 2.94
N SER A 249 8.55 -11.62 2.44
CA SER A 249 9.64 -12.59 2.26
C SER A 249 10.93 -12.24 3.02
N GLY A 250 10.98 -11.09 3.67
CA GLY A 250 12.16 -10.59 4.38
C GLY A 250 11.81 -9.74 5.59
N PRO A 251 12.83 -9.22 6.31
CA PRO A 251 12.61 -8.36 7.45
C PRO A 251 12.00 -7.01 7.03
N ALA A 252 11.25 -6.40 7.94
CA ALA A 252 10.81 -5.03 7.80
C ALA A 252 11.99 -4.07 8.07
N VAL A 253 11.99 -2.93 7.40
CA VAL A 253 12.96 -1.83 7.62
C VAL A 253 12.19 -0.58 7.97
N GLU A 254 12.60 0.11 9.04
CA GLU A 254 12.04 1.39 9.44
C GLU A 254 13.12 2.47 9.41
N LEU A 255 12.77 3.66 8.94
CA LEU A 255 13.58 4.87 9.06
C LEU A 255 12.74 6.01 9.59
N THR A 256 13.38 6.93 10.31
CA THR A 256 12.76 8.12 10.89
C THR A 256 13.56 9.36 10.56
N ASP A 257 12.95 10.53 10.76
CA ASP A 257 13.65 11.82 10.68
C ASP A 257 14.61 12.09 11.83
N ALA A 258 14.61 11.25 12.87
CA ALA A 258 15.60 11.28 13.95
C ALA A 258 16.92 10.57 13.58
N ASP A 259 16.94 9.79 12.50
CA ASP A 259 18.16 9.15 12.01
C ASP A 259 19.13 10.19 11.40
N PRO A 260 20.45 9.91 11.29
CA PRO A 260 21.37 10.79 10.61
C PRO A 260 21.01 10.98 9.13
N ASP A 261 21.07 12.22 8.64
CA ASP A 261 20.78 12.57 7.23
C ASP A 261 21.98 13.19 6.50
N GLU A 262 23.13 13.25 7.16
CA GLU A 262 24.36 13.81 6.59
C GLU A 262 24.91 12.89 5.50
N ILE A 263 24.92 13.40 4.27
CA ILE A 263 25.42 12.70 3.09
C ILE A 263 26.42 13.57 2.33
N PRO A 264 27.44 12.99 1.69
CA PRO A 264 28.42 13.75 0.95
C PRO A 264 27.85 14.28 -0.37
N GLU A 265 28.26 15.46 -0.80
CA GLU A 265 28.00 15.96 -2.15
C GLU A 265 29.12 15.49 -3.09
N ARG A 266 28.80 14.58 -4.01
CA ARG A 266 29.77 13.96 -4.93
C ARG A 266 29.18 13.78 -6.33
N PRO A 267 30.03 13.66 -7.38
CA PRO A 267 29.60 13.23 -8.69
C PRO A 267 28.90 11.85 -8.65
N PRO A 268 28.09 11.49 -9.68
CA PRO A 268 27.48 10.17 -9.77
C PRO A 268 28.51 9.04 -9.66
N GLY A 269 28.24 8.06 -8.80
CA GLY A 269 29.02 6.84 -8.66
C GLY A 269 28.69 5.79 -9.72
N PRO A 270 29.32 4.60 -9.65
CA PRO A 270 29.09 3.51 -10.61
C PRO A 270 27.69 2.88 -10.51
N TRP A 271 26.95 3.11 -9.43
CA TRP A 271 25.60 2.58 -9.26
C TRP A 271 24.57 3.67 -9.04
N ILE A 272 23.35 3.46 -9.55
CA ILE A 272 22.16 4.21 -9.19
C ILE A 272 21.19 3.27 -8.45
N VAL A 273 20.54 3.80 -7.43
CA VAL A 273 19.56 3.12 -6.57
C VAL A 273 18.30 3.98 -6.51
N ASP A 274 17.14 3.37 -6.67
CA ASP A 274 15.84 4.00 -6.43
C ASP A 274 15.31 3.49 -5.09
N PRO A 275 15.32 4.32 -4.02
CA PRO A 275 14.84 3.90 -2.72
C PRO A 275 13.34 3.61 -2.75
N ASP A 276 12.87 2.82 -1.79
CA ASP A 276 11.46 2.44 -1.68
C ASP A 276 10.53 3.66 -1.67
N GLY A 277 9.35 3.52 -2.25
CA GLY A 277 8.37 4.60 -2.34
C GLY A 277 7.96 5.18 -0.98
N ALA A 278 7.98 4.39 0.11
CA ALA A 278 7.71 4.88 1.46
C ALA A 278 8.80 5.84 1.93
N VAL A 279 10.08 5.51 1.70
CA VAL A 279 11.23 6.39 2.01
C VAL A 279 11.10 7.71 1.26
N VAL A 280 10.77 7.64 -0.03
CA VAL A 280 10.57 8.83 -0.87
C VAL A 280 9.43 9.70 -0.35
N ARG A 281 8.28 9.10 -0.03
CA ARG A 281 7.06 9.82 0.36
C ARG A 281 7.11 10.34 1.79
N ALA A 282 7.87 9.70 2.68
CA ALA A 282 8.14 10.20 4.02
C ALA A 282 9.17 11.34 4.05
N GLY A 283 9.85 11.63 2.92
CA GLY A 283 10.90 12.64 2.86
C GLY A 283 12.25 12.18 3.43
N LEU A 284 12.46 10.88 3.60
CA LEU A 284 13.61 10.29 4.32
C LEU A 284 14.72 9.79 3.38
N VAL A 285 14.82 10.36 2.17
CA VAL A 285 15.80 9.95 1.16
C VAL A 285 17.23 10.13 1.67
N ARG A 286 17.50 11.23 2.37
CA ARG A 286 18.83 11.55 2.91
C ARG A 286 19.22 10.60 4.05
N HIS A 287 18.28 10.33 4.95
CA HIS A 287 18.41 9.35 6.03
C HIS A 287 18.74 7.96 5.49
N TYR A 288 18.00 7.53 4.47
CA TYR A 288 18.27 6.27 3.77
C TYR A 288 19.65 6.25 3.14
N ALA A 289 20.05 7.33 2.48
CA ALA A 289 21.36 7.44 1.85
C ALA A 289 22.51 7.38 2.88
N ALA A 290 22.39 8.10 4.00
CA ALA A 290 23.37 8.08 5.07
C ALA A 290 23.53 6.67 5.67
N ALA A 291 22.42 5.98 5.96
CA ALA A 291 22.42 4.62 6.50
C ALA A 291 23.12 3.59 5.59
N HIS A 292 23.14 3.84 4.28
CA HIS A 292 23.70 2.94 3.28
C HIS A 292 24.99 3.43 2.62
N GLY A 293 25.57 4.55 3.07
CA GLY A 293 26.77 5.13 2.49
C GLY A 293 26.59 5.59 1.03
N LEU A 294 25.38 6.01 0.67
CA LEU A 294 25.00 6.55 -0.63
C LEU A 294 24.93 8.08 -0.58
N TRP A 295 24.79 8.71 -1.74
CA TRP A 295 24.48 10.14 -1.88
C TRP A 295 23.46 10.40 -2.98
N GLN A 296 22.85 11.59 -2.99
CA GLN A 296 21.86 11.96 -4.00
C GLN A 296 22.52 12.42 -5.31
N LEU A 297 21.91 12.09 -6.45
CA LEU A 297 22.31 12.65 -7.75
C LEU A 297 22.04 14.16 -7.86
N ASP A 298 21.01 14.65 -7.17
CA ASP A 298 20.61 16.05 -7.06
C ASP A 298 19.80 16.21 -5.76
N PRO A 299 19.93 17.31 -5.01
CA PRO A 299 19.22 17.50 -3.74
C PRO A 299 17.68 17.41 -3.87
N ARG A 300 17.13 17.66 -5.06
CA ARG A 300 15.67 17.64 -5.31
C ARG A 300 15.19 16.34 -5.96
N ILE A 301 16.03 15.33 -6.06
CA ILE A 301 15.71 14.04 -6.72
C ILE A 301 16.01 12.91 -5.75
N ALA A 302 15.10 11.93 -5.68
CA ALA A 302 15.25 10.83 -4.74
C ALA A 302 16.21 9.70 -5.20
N TYR A 303 16.67 9.72 -6.45
CA TYR A 303 17.67 8.77 -6.92
C TYR A 303 18.97 8.93 -6.15
N LEU A 304 19.41 7.80 -5.62
CA LEU A 304 20.65 7.67 -4.89
C LEU A 304 21.72 7.04 -5.78
N THR A 305 22.97 7.25 -5.42
CA THR A 305 24.12 6.71 -6.12
C THR A 305 25.23 6.38 -5.14
N GLY A 306 26.11 5.47 -5.52
CA GLY A 306 27.21 5.06 -4.65
C GLY A 306 28.12 4.03 -5.29
N ASP A 307 29.10 3.58 -4.51
CA ASP A 307 30.09 2.59 -4.93
C ASP A 307 29.55 1.15 -4.92
N ARG A 308 28.45 0.91 -4.20
CA ARG A 308 27.81 -0.40 -4.06
C ARG A 308 26.28 -0.27 -4.02
N VAL A 309 25.59 -1.36 -4.31
CA VAL A 309 24.14 -1.49 -4.12
C VAL A 309 23.90 -2.12 -2.75
N PRO A 310 23.05 -1.55 -1.89
CA PRO A 310 22.70 -2.20 -0.63
C PRO A 310 21.99 -3.54 -0.83
N ASP A 311 22.11 -4.43 0.16
CA ASP A 311 21.56 -5.78 0.09
C ASP A 311 20.04 -5.77 -0.08
N GLY A 312 19.53 -6.72 -0.88
CA GLY A 312 18.10 -6.86 -1.12
C GLY A 312 17.49 -5.76 -2.00
N MET A 313 18.30 -4.84 -2.53
CA MET A 313 17.83 -3.82 -3.47
C MET A 313 18.26 -4.06 -4.90
N ARG A 314 17.41 -3.57 -5.80
CA ARG A 314 17.74 -3.46 -7.21
C ARG A 314 18.67 -2.28 -7.42
N GLY A 315 19.74 -2.51 -8.17
CA GLY A 315 20.69 -1.45 -8.56
C GLY A 315 20.83 -1.34 -10.07
N PHE A 316 21.27 -0.17 -10.51
CA PHE A 316 21.51 0.14 -11.93
C PHE A 316 22.98 0.51 -12.12
N ALA A 317 23.76 -0.43 -12.67
CA ALA A 317 25.17 -0.19 -12.96
C ALA A 317 25.29 0.80 -14.12
N VAL A 318 25.94 1.94 -13.89
CA VAL A 318 26.11 3.00 -14.88
C VAL A 318 27.15 2.59 -15.91
N LEU A 319 26.74 2.55 -17.17
CA LEU A 319 27.62 2.26 -18.31
C LEU A 319 28.04 3.51 -19.06
N ASP A 320 27.17 4.52 -19.08
CA ASP A 320 27.39 5.78 -19.78
C ASP A 320 26.46 6.87 -19.23
N ARG A 321 26.89 8.14 -19.36
CA ARG A 321 26.13 9.33 -18.98
C ARG A 321 26.04 10.26 -20.19
N MET A 322 24.83 10.66 -20.55
CA MET A 322 24.57 11.44 -21.75
C MET A 322 23.45 12.46 -21.57
N ASP A 323 23.41 13.46 -22.45
CA ASP A 323 22.27 14.37 -22.54
C ASP A 323 21.02 13.65 -23.07
N LEU A 324 19.84 14.14 -22.68
CA LEU A 324 18.57 13.70 -23.26
C LEU A 324 18.43 14.18 -24.72
N ARG A 325 19.08 13.47 -25.65
CA ARG A 325 19.03 13.72 -27.10
C ARG A 325 18.73 12.43 -27.84
N GLU A 326 17.52 12.28 -28.36
CA GLU A 326 17.05 11.03 -28.98
C GLU A 326 17.96 10.48 -30.08
N LYS A 327 18.54 11.34 -30.93
CA LYS A 327 19.46 10.87 -31.98
C LYS A 327 20.70 10.19 -31.38
N SER A 328 21.25 10.76 -30.31
CA SER A 328 22.39 10.18 -29.59
C SER A 328 21.98 8.90 -28.87
N LEU A 329 20.81 8.90 -28.19
CA LEU A 329 20.28 7.72 -27.50
C LEU A 329 20.07 6.55 -28.47
N ARG A 330 19.41 6.77 -29.61
CA ARG A 330 19.17 5.71 -30.62
C ARG A 330 20.47 5.13 -31.14
N ARG A 331 21.46 5.98 -31.42
CA ARG A 331 22.78 5.53 -31.88
C ARG A 331 23.46 4.66 -30.82
N GLU A 332 23.39 5.07 -29.56
CA GLU A 332 24.03 4.35 -28.46
C GLU A 332 23.36 3.00 -28.16
N LEU A 333 22.03 2.99 -28.14
CA LEU A 333 21.23 1.77 -27.95
C LEU A 333 21.46 0.78 -29.10
N ALA A 334 21.54 1.26 -30.35
CA ALA A 334 21.85 0.42 -31.51
C ALA A 334 23.28 -0.14 -31.44
N ARG A 335 24.27 0.69 -31.08
CA ARG A 335 25.68 0.27 -30.90
C ARG A 335 25.82 -0.88 -29.91
N ARG A 336 24.97 -0.93 -28.88
CA ARG A 336 25.01 -1.90 -27.80
C ARG A 336 24.05 -3.09 -27.97
N ASP A 337 23.43 -3.22 -29.13
CA ASP A 337 22.44 -4.25 -29.43
C ASP A 337 21.25 -4.26 -28.44
N CYS A 338 20.74 -3.08 -28.07
CA CYS A 338 19.62 -2.97 -27.14
C CYS A 338 18.30 -3.45 -27.77
N GLY A 339 17.65 -4.41 -27.10
CA GLY A 339 16.31 -4.92 -27.39
C GLY A 339 15.30 -4.49 -26.35
N ALA A 340 15.30 -5.18 -25.21
CA ALA A 340 14.46 -4.80 -24.07
C ALA A 340 14.97 -3.51 -23.42
N LEU A 341 14.11 -2.51 -23.30
CA LEU A 341 14.46 -1.19 -22.77
C LEU A 341 13.51 -0.74 -21.68
N GLU A 342 13.99 -0.75 -20.44
CA GLU A 342 13.33 -0.07 -19.34
C GLU A 342 13.70 1.42 -19.36
N ILE A 343 12.74 2.29 -19.03
CA ILE A 343 12.99 3.73 -18.94
C ILE A 343 12.37 4.19 -17.62
N LEU A 344 13.22 4.67 -16.73
CA LEU A 344 12.86 5.23 -15.44
C LEU A 344 13.05 6.74 -15.51
N VAL A 345 12.04 7.51 -15.10
CA VAL A 345 12.05 8.97 -15.21
C VAL A 345 11.68 9.58 -13.87
N ARG A 346 12.49 10.55 -13.39
CA ARG A 346 12.19 11.33 -12.19
C ARG A 346 12.60 12.79 -12.36
N GLY A 347 11.70 13.72 -12.04
CA GLY A 347 11.98 15.16 -12.09
C GLY A 347 12.18 15.74 -13.48
N VAL A 348 11.78 15.02 -14.53
CA VAL A 348 11.75 15.45 -15.93
C VAL A 348 10.34 15.17 -16.47
N ASP A 349 9.74 16.14 -17.15
CA ASP A 349 8.44 15.97 -17.81
C ASP A 349 8.61 15.20 -19.13
N LEU A 350 8.51 13.88 -19.02
CA LEU A 350 8.76 12.95 -20.12
C LEU A 350 7.97 11.66 -19.89
N ASP A 351 7.19 11.25 -20.89
CA ASP A 351 6.51 9.96 -20.92
C ASP A 351 7.50 8.83 -21.31
N PRO A 352 7.78 7.86 -20.42
CA PRO A 352 8.68 6.75 -20.70
C PRO A 352 8.22 5.87 -21.88
N ASP A 353 6.92 5.62 -22.02
CA ASP A 353 6.37 4.75 -23.07
C ASP A 353 6.38 5.44 -24.42
N ALA A 354 6.05 6.74 -24.46
CA ALA A 354 6.19 7.55 -25.66
C ALA A 354 7.65 7.61 -26.12
N LEU A 355 8.60 7.81 -25.19
CA LEU A 355 10.03 7.81 -25.52
C LEU A 355 10.48 6.45 -26.05
N ARG A 356 10.12 5.34 -25.37
CA ARG A 356 10.46 3.98 -25.81
C ARG A 356 10.00 3.71 -27.24
N LYS A 357 8.75 4.07 -27.58
CA LYS A 357 8.17 3.96 -28.94
C LYS A 357 8.93 4.77 -29.98
N ARG A 358 9.53 5.91 -29.60
CA ARG A 358 10.34 6.76 -30.48
C ARG A 358 11.78 6.28 -30.62
N LEU A 359 12.34 5.65 -29.59
CA LEU A 359 13.69 5.07 -29.61
C LEU A 359 13.76 3.78 -30.45
N LYS A 360 12.69 2.98 -30.45
CA LYS A 360 12.54 1.76 -31.28
C LYS A 360 13.76 0.80 -31.19
N PRO A 361 14.15 0.34 -30.00
CA PRO A 361 15.21 -0.65 -29.86
C PRO A 361 14.83 -1.95 -30.59
N ARG A 362 15.82 -2.66 -31.15
CA ARG A 362 15.62 -3.85 -32.02
C ARG A 362 16.62 -4.99 -31.79
N GLY A 363 17.57 -4.80 -30.86
CA GLY A 363 18.59 -5.79 -30.56
C GLY A 363 18.11 -6.87 -29.61
N THR A 364 19.06 -7.55 -28.96
CA THR A 364 18.78 -8.70 -28.08
C THR A 364 19.08 -8.44 -26.61
N ARG A 365 19.87 -7.40 -26.28
CA ARG A 365 20.36 -7.15 -24.93
C ARG A 365 19.44 -6.22 -24.13
N PRO A 366 19.20 -6.50 -22.83
CA PRO A 366 18.41 -5.62 -21.98
C PRO A 366 19.24 -4.44 -21.46
N TYR A 367 18.64 -3.25 -21.41
CA TYR A 367 19.21 -2.07 -20.75
C TYR A 367 18.13 -1.24 -20.06
N THR A 368 18.56 -0.39 -19.13
CA THR A 368 17.71 0.61 -18.48
C THR A 368 18.24 2.01 -18.79
N LEU A 369 17.36 2.94 -19.14
CA LEU A 369 17.66 4.37 -19.10
C LEU A 369 17.11 4.96 -17.80
N VAL A 370 17.98 5.47 -16.94
CA VAL A 370 17.58 6.30 -15.81
C VAL A 370 17.68 7.77 -16.23
N ILE A 371 16.55 8.44 -16.32
CA ILE A 371 16.44 9.82 -16.79
C ILE A 371 16.05 10.70 -15.61
N THR A 372 16.90 11.65 -15.29
CA THR A 372 16.66 12.54 -14.16
C THR A 372 17.19 13.94 -14.41
N ARG A 373 16.68 14.91 -13.64
CA ARG A 373 17.25 16.26 -13.63
C ARG A 373 18.45 16.32 -12.68
N ILE A 374 19.56 16.88 -13.15
CA ILE A 374 20.71 17.28 -12.31
C ILE A 374 20.93 18.78 -12.52
N GLY A 375 20.78 19.56 -11.46
CA GLY A 375 20.66 21.02 -11.53
C GLY A 375 19.47 21.41 -12.40
N ARG A 376 19.78 22.03 -13.56
CA ARG A 376 18.78 22.47 -14.57
C ARG A 376 18.71 21.56 -15.79
N ALA A 377 19.59 20.56 -15.91
CA ALA A 377 19.70 19.74 -17.12
C ALA A 377 19.06 18.36 -16.94
N ALA A 378 18.36 17.89 -17.98
CA ALA A 378 17.95 16.50 -18.07
C ALA A 378 19.16 15.62 -18.44
N THR A 379 19.52 14.71 -17.54
CA THR A 379 20.63 13.76 -17.68
C THR A 379 20.07 12.35 -17.86
N VAL A 380 20.67 11.60 -18.76
CA VAL A 380 20.36 10.18 -19.00
C VAL A 380 21.55 9.34 -18.58
N PHE A 381 21.30 8.33 -17.76
CA PHE A 381 22.24 7.27 -17.46
C PHE A 381 21.79 6.01 -18.19
N LEU A 382 22.69 5.44 -18.99
CA LEU A 382 22.48 4.12 -19.57
C LEU A 382 23.04 3.07 -18.62
N CYS A 383 22.22 2.12 -18.22
CA CYS A 383 22.53 1.17 -17.18
C CYS A 383 22.23 -0.28 -17.56
N THR A 384 22.85 -1.22 -16.85
CA THR A 384 22.32 -2.59 -16.68
C THR A 384 21.71 -2.72 -15.28
N ALA A 385 20.55 -3.36 -15.17
CA ALA A 385 19.94 -3.63 -13.88
C ALA A 385 20.53 -4.92 -13.25
N VAL A 386 20.75 -4.90 -11.94
CA VAL A 386 21.11 -6.07 -11.13
C VAL A 386 19.99 -6.33 -10.13
N ALA A 387 19.55 -7.59 -10.05
CA ALA A 387 18.45 -7.99 -9.18
C ALA A 387 18.89 -8.04 -7.71
N ALA A 388 17.93 -7.82 -6.80
CA ALA A 388 18.13 -7.83 -5.36
C ALA A 388 18.83 -9.09 -4.79
N SER A 389 18.70 -10.24 -5.46
CA SER A 389 19.26 -11.53 -5.02
C SER A 389 20.65 -11.84 -5.58
N GLU A 390 21.14 -11.11 -6.59
CA GLU A 390 22.42 -11.40 -7.26
C GLU A 390 23.62 -10.69 -6.60
N THR A 391 23.37 -9.69 -5.75
CA THR A 391 24.41 -8.87 -5.10
C THR A 391 25.19 -9.62 -4.02
N ALA A 392 24.58 -10.64 -3.38
CA ALA A 392 25.22 -11.45 -2.34
C ALA A 392 26.25 -12.48 -2.88
N ALA A 393 26.28 -12.73 -4.20
CA ALA A 393 27.09 -13.80 -4.79
C ALA A 393 28.45 -13.33 -5.37
N ARG A 394 28.84 -12.07 -5.18
CA ARG A 394 30.07 -11.50 -5.77
C ARG A 394 30.94 -10.68 -4.80
N ALA A 395 30.76 -10.85 -3.49
CA ALA A 395 31.68 -10.31 -2.48
C ALA A 395 32.80 -11.30 -2.17
#